data_AF-A0A800K7S4-F1
#
_entry.id   AF-A0A800K7S4-F1
#
_cell.length_a   1.000
_cell.length_b   1.000
_cell.length_c   1.000
_cell.angle_alpha   90.00
_cell.angle_beta   90.00
_cell.angle_gamma   90.00
#
_symmetry.space_group_name_H-M   'P 1'
#
loop_
_entity.id
_entity.type
_entity.pdbx_description
1 polymer ?
#
loop_
_entity_poly.entity_id
_entity_poly.type
_entity_poly.pdbx_seq_one_letter_code
_entity_poly.pdbx_strand_id
1 'polypeptide(L)' 'EHIRRAVGANPHSLRHRAGTVVYEGTGHDLRVAQEFLGHSSPEMTARYVHVTRPDLLRASQASRLAA' A
#
# COMPACT_ATOMS: atom_id res chain seq x y z
N GLU A 1 -14.36 -21.19 -1.16
CA GLU A 1 -15.69 -20.69 -1.58
C GLU A 1 -16.49 -20.03 -0.44
N HIS A 2 -16.38 -20.49 0.82
CA HIS A 2 -17.17 -20.01 1.96
C HIS A 2 -17.10 -18.49 2.23
N ILE A 3 -15.91 -17.88 2.16
CA ILE A 3 -15.77 -16.44 2.44
C ILE A 3 -16.60 -15.60 1.45
N ARG A 4 -16.54 -15.92 0.15
CA ARG A 4 -17.31 -15.18 -0.86
C ARG A 4 -18.82 -15.28 -0.62
N ARG A 5 -19.31 -16.44 -0.21
CA ARG A 5 -20.73 -16.64 0.12
C ARG A 5 -21.14 -15.88 1.38
N ALA A 6 -20.25 -15.75 2.37
CA ALA A 6 -20.54 -15.10 3.65
C ALA A 6 -20.52 -13.55 3.59
N VAL A 7 -19.55 -12.96 2.86
CA VAL A 7 -19.36 -11.49 2.82
C VAL A 7 -19.63 -10.86 1.45
N GLY A 8 -20.00 -11.65 0.44
CA GLY A 8 -20.28 -11.16 -0.92
C GLY A 8 -19.05 -10.64 -1.68
N ALA A 9 -17.85 -10.69 -1.09
CA ALA A 9 -16.61 -10.19 -1.66
C ALA A 9 -15.60 -11.30 -1.94
N ASN A 10 -14.75 -11.10 -2.96
CA ASN A 10 -13.61 -11.98 -3.20
C ASN A 10 -12.56 -11.78 -2.07
N PRO A 11 -12.05 -12.85 -1.44
CA PRO A 11 -11.00 -12.78 -0.42
C PRO A 11 -9.80 -11.93 -0.83
N HIS A 12 -9.38 -12.00 -2.10
CA HIS A 12 -8.26 -11.21 -2.60
C HIS A 12 -8.59 -9.72 -2.67
N SER A 13 -9.84 -9.35 -2.98
CA SER A 13 -10.29 -7.96 -2.97
C SER A 13 -10.28 -7.37 -1.55
N LEU A 14 -10.66 -8.16 -0.55
CA LEU A 14 -10.57 -7.76 0.86
C LEU A 14 -9.11 -7.59 1.30
N ARG A 15 -8.23 -8.53 0.94
CA ARG A 15 -6.79 -8.41 1.17
C ARG A 15 -6.20 -7.17 0.49
N HIS A 16 -6.62 -6.87 -0.74
CA HIS A 16 -6.17 -5.66 -1.43
C HIS A 16 -6.60 -4.40 -0.69
N ARG A 17 -7.87 -4.32 -0.28
CA ARG A 17 -8.36 -3.18 0.50
C ARG A 17 -7.62 -3.01 1.81
N ALA A 18 -7.36 -4.10 2.53
CA ALA A 18 -6.58 -4.06 3.76
C ALA A 18 -5.14 -3.56 3.52
N GLY A 19 -4.47 -4.05 2.46
CA GLY A 19 -3.13 -3.61 2.07
C GLY A 19 -3.06 -2.11 1.76
N THR A 20 -4.02 -1.58 1.00
CA THR A 20 -4.13 -0.13 0.73
C THR A 20 -4.31 0.67 2.01
N VAL A 21 -5.25 0.28 2.87
CA VAL A 21 -5.52 1.00 4.14
C VAL A 21 -4.30 1.01 5.06
N VAL A 22 -3.57 -0.10 5.18
CA VAL A 22 -2.36 -0.16 6.00
C VAL A 22 -1.26 0.73 5.41
N TYR A 23 -1.03 0.66 4.10
CA TYR A 23 -0.04 1.49 3.43
C TYR A 23 -0.33 2.99 3.62
N GLU A 24 -1.58 3.43 3.40
CA GLU A 24 -1.98 4.82 3.60
C GLU A 24 -1.91 5.24 5.08
N GLY A 25 -2.43 4.41 5.98
CA GLY A 25 -2.49 4.69 7.43
C GLY A 25 -1.14 4.73 8.12
N THR A 26 -0.11 4.10 7.54
CA THR A 26 1.27 4.12 8.04
C THR A 26 2.12 5.24 7.45
N GLY A 27 1.51 6.15 6.68
CA GLY A 27 2.23 7.23 6.01
C GLY A 27 3.03 6.75 4.81
N HIS A 28 2.53 5.75 4.08
CA HIS A 28 3.14 5.16 2.90
C HIS A 28 4.41 4.33 3.19
N ASP A 29 4.46 3.65 4.33
CA ASP A 29 5.56 2.71 4.63
C ASP A 29 5.32 1.35 3.95
N LEU A 30 6.10 1.10 2.90
CA LEU A 30 6.01 -0.13 2.12
C LEU A 30 6.42 -1.38 2.91
N ARG A 31 7.37 -1.26 3.85
CA ARG A 31 7.87 -2.40 4.63
C ARG A 31 6.86 -2.81 5.70
N VAL A 32 6.18 -1.85 6.33
CA VAL A 32 5.08 -2.16 7.26
C VAL A 32 3.95 -2.88 6.53
N ALA A 33 3.54 -2.40 5.35
CA ALA A 33 2.52 -3.07 4.54
C ALA A 33 2.96 -4.49 4.10
N GLN A 34 4.24 -4.67 3.78
CA GLN A 34 4.79 -5.98 3.40
C GLN A 34 4.70 -7.00 4.55
N GLU A 35 5.12 -6.61 5.76
CA GLU A 35 5.07 -7.51 6.92
C GLU A 35 3.63 -7.79 7.35
N PHE A 36 2.76 -6.79 7.33
CA PHE A 36 1.33 -6.97 7.60
C PHE A 36 0.70 -8.00 6.65
N LEU A 37 1.06 -7.95 5.37
CA LEU A 37 0.55 -8.86 4.37
C LEU A 37 1.26 -10.22 4.37
N GLY A 38 2.44 -10.35 5.00
CA GLY A 38 3.26 -11.55 4.95
C GLY A 38 3.83 -11.82 3.55
N HIS A 39 4.15 -10.77 2.79
CA HIS A 39 4.76 -10.92 1.46
C HIS A 39 6.25 -11.23 1.57
N SER A 40 6.69 -12.24 0.82
CA SER A 40 8.09 -12.68 0.79
C SER A 40 9.05 -11.66 0.15
N SER A 41 8.52 -10.69 -0.59
CA SER A 41 9.32 -9.70 -1.31
C SER A 41 8.60 -8.34 -1.39
N PRO A 42 9.34 -7.22 -1.41
CA PRO A 42 8.76 -5.89 -1.58
C PRO A 42 8.01 -5.74 -2.90
N GLU A 43 8.42 -6.42 -3.96
CA GLU A 43 7.82 -6.36 -5.30
C GLU A 43 6.35 -6.80 -5.28
N MET A 44 6.01 -7.81 -4.47
CA MET A 44 4.62 -8.24 -4.30
C MET A 44 3.76 -7.16 -3.63
N THR A 45 4.36 -6.34 -2.76
CA THR A 45 3.71 -5.25 -2.03
C THR A 45 3.67 -3.96 -2.85
N ALA A 46 4.59 -3.79 -3.81
CA ALA A 46 4.68 -2.59 -4.65
C ALA A 46 3.39 -2.28 -5.43
N ARG A 47 2.48 -3.27 -5.59
CA ARG A 47 1.13 -3.05 -6.15
C ARG A 47 0.31 -1.99 -5.40
N TYR A 48 0.58 -1.76 -4.11
CA TYR A 48 -0.13 -0.75 -3.30
C TYR A 48 0.52 0.63 -3.36
N VAL A 49 1.69 0.75 -3.98
CA VAL A 49 2.39 2.03 -4.12
C VAL A 49 1.81 2.77 -5.32
N HIS A 50 1.13 3.87 -5.05
CA HIS A 50 0.63 4.78 -6.06
C HIS A 50 1.34 6.12 -5.93
N VAL A 51 2.28 6.39 -6.83
CA VAL A 51 2.99 7.67 -6.86
C VAL A 51 2.15 8.68 -7.65
N THR A 52 1.79 9.78 -7.02
CA THR A 52 1.04 10.86 -7.66
C THR A 52 1.94 12.04 -8.00
N ARG A 53 1.47 12.93 -8.89
CA ARG A 53 2.18 14.19 -9.19
C ARG A 53 2.44 15.02 -7.93
N PRO A 54 1.48 15.22 -7.01
CA PRO A 54 1.73 15.88 -5.72
C PRO A 54 2.86 15.26 -4.90
N ASP A 55 2.97 13.92 -4.85
CA ASP A 55 4.06 13.24 -4.12
C ASP A 55 5.43 13.63 -4.68
N LEU A 56 5.55 13.63 -6.01
CA LEU A 56 6.79 14.02 -6.70
C LEU A 56 7.14 15.50 -6.44
N LEU A 57 6.15 16.38 -6.42
CA LEU A 57 6.37 17.81 -6.15
C LEU A 57 6.83 18.03 -4.71
N ARG A 58 6.22 17.36 -3.73
CA ARG A 58 6.64 17.40 -2.32
C ARG A 58 8.08 16.92 -2.16
N ALA A 59 8.42 15.78 -2.78
CA ALA A 59 9.77 15.24 -2.75
C ALA A 59 10.80 16.25 -3.32
N SER A 60 10.50 16.85 -4.48
CA SER A 60 11.36 17.87 -5.11
C SER A 60 11.52 19.13 -4.25
N GLN A 61 10.45 19.57 -3.57
CA GLN A 61 10.52 20.72 -2.66
C GLN A 61 11.36 20.42 -1.43
N ALA A 62 11.18 19.25 -0.81
CA ALA A 62 11.97 18.84 0.35
C ALA A 62 13.48 18.79 0.03
N SER A 63 13.86 18.27 -1.15
CA SER A 63 15.27 18.26 -1.58
C SER A 63 15.85 19.65 -1.79
N ARG A 64 15.05 20.62 -2.27
CA ARG A 64 15.49 22.00 -2.48
C ARG A 64 15.74 22.78 -1.19
N LEU A 65 15.09 22.42 -0.10
CA LEU A 65 15.29 23.03 1.21
C LEU A 65 16.47 22.43 1.98
N ALA A 66 16.99 21.29 1.52
CA ALA A 66 18.11 20.58 2.14
C ALA A 66 19.47 20.88 1.49
N ALA A 67 19.51 21.75 0.46
CA ALA A 67 20.71 22.19 -0.25
C ALA A 67 20.97 23.68 0.03
#